data_AF-A0A9E1B8U5-F1
#
_entry.id   AF-A0A9E1B8U5-F1
#
_cell.length_a   1.000
_cell.length_b   1.000
_cell.length_c   1.000
_cell.angle_alpha   90.00
_cell.angle_beta   90.00
_cell.angle_gamma   90.00
#
_symmetry.space_group_name_H-M   'P 1'
#
loop_
_entity.id
_entity.type
_entity.pdbx_description
1 polymer ?
#
loop_
_entity_poly.entity_id
_entity_poly.type
_entity_poly.pdbx_seq_one_letter_code
_entity_poly.pdbx_strand_id
1 'polypeptide(L)' 'MKVIKRNGRTEELDISKIKKYTNEAVLGLSNVSLSELEVDAKIQFRDMITTEEIQQTLIKTAVDKIDIDRPNWTFV' A
#
# COMPACT_ATOMS: atom_id res chain seq x y z
N MET A 1 -8.01 -6.73 -12.28
CA MET A 1 -8.45 -5.44 -11.70
C MET A 1 -7.90 -4.32 -12.55
N LYS A 2 -8.74 -3.37 -12.94
CA LYS A 2 -8.31 -2.16 -13.66
C LYS A 2 -8.09 -1.01 -12.69
N VAL A 3 -7.02 -0.25 -12.92
CA VAL A 3 -6.65 0.94 -12.15
C VAL A 3 -6.70 2.14 -13.05
N ILE A 4 -7.29 3.23 -12.55
CA ILE A 4 -7.32 4.53 -13.24
C ILE A 4 -6.09 5.31 -12.80
N LYS A 5 -5.16 5.55 -13.72
CA LYS A 5 -4.01 6.42 -13.47
C LYS A 5 -4.44 7.88 -13.37
N ARG A 6 -3.59 8.70 -12.76
CA ARG A 6 -3.79 10.16 -12.64
C ARG A 6 -4.00 10.88 -13.98
N ASN A 7 -3.58 10.27 -15.09
CA ASN A 7 -3.79 10.76 -16.45
C ASN A 7 -5.12 10.30 -17.08
N GLY A 8 -5.99 9.61 -16.34
CA GLY A 8 -7.27 9.07 -16.81
C GLY A 8 -7.18 7.76 -17.60
N ARG A 9 -5.97 7.23 -17.86
CA ARG A 9 -5.82 5.92 -18.51
C ARG A 9 -6.14 4.80 -17.55
N THR A 10 -6.81 3.76 -18.06
CA THR A 10 -7.00 2.50 -17.36
C THR A 10 -5.90 1.52 -17.75
N GLU A 11 -5.22 0.98 -16.74
CA GLU A 11 -4.23 -0.09 -16.89
C GLU A 11 -4.58 -1.23 -15.93
N GLU A 12 -4.06 -2.43 -16.22
CA GLU A 12 -4.17 -3.52 -15.24
C GLU A 12 -3.34 -3.21 -13.99
N LEU A 13 -3.87 -3.58 -12.83
CA LEU A 13 -3.19 -3.46 -11.55
C LEU A 13 -1.90 -4.29 -11.57
N ASP A 14 -0.77 -3.60 -11.52
CA ASP A 14 0.54 -4.22 -11.44
C ASP A 14 1.02 -4.25 -9.98
N ILE A 15 0.87 -5.41 -9.34
CA ILE A 15 1.25 -5.62 -7.94
C ILE A 15 2.77 -5.49 -7.76
N SER A 16 3.56 -5.79 -8.80
CA SER A 16 5.04 -5.73 -8.73
C SER A 16 5.53 -4.32 -8.45
N LYS A 17 4.84 -3.29 -8.98
CA LYS A 17 5.16 -1.89 -8.70
C LYS A 17 4.86 -1.53 -7.26
N ILE A 18 3.68 -1.90 -6.77
CA ILE A 18 3.28 -1.64 -5.37
C ILE A 18 4.31 -2.26 -4.44
N LYS A 19 4.68 -3.53 -4.68
CA LYS A 19 5.67 -4.26 -3.90
C LYS A 19 7.03 -3.59 -3.88
N LYS A 20 7.49 -3.04 -5.01
CA LYS A 20 8.76 -2.31 -5.08
C LYS A 20 8.74 -1.09 -4.15
N TYR A 21 7.70 -0.25 -4.25
CA TYR A 21 7.60 0.97 -3.44
C TYR A 21 7.36 0.68 -1.95
N THR A 22 6.51 -0.31 -1.63
CA THR A 22 6.28 -0.68 -0.23
C THR A 22 7.47 -1.41 0.38
N ASN A 23 8.24 -2.18 -0.40
CA ASN A 23 9.48 -2.78 0.10
C ASN A 23 10.49 -1.70 0.53
N GLU A 24 10.66 -0.66 -0.28
CA GLU A 24 11.50 0.48 0.07
C GLU A 24 10.98 1.21 1.31
N ALA A 25 9.66 1.35 1.48
CA ALA A 25 9.04 2.00 2.64
C ALA A 25 9.24 1.23 3.95
N VAL A 26 9.29 -0.11 3.91
CA VAL A 26 9.53 -0.93 5.11
C VAL A 26 11.00 -1.32 5.32
N LEU A 27 11.88 -0.95 4.38
CA LEU A 27 13.29 -1.35 4.40
C LEU A 27 14.01 -0.71 5.59
N GLY A 28 14.47 -1.54 6.53
CA GLY A 28 15.17 -1.07 7.74
C GLY A 28 14.26 -0.75 8.92
N LEU A 29 12.94 -0.92 8.78
CA LEU A 29 11.98 -0.79 9.87
C LEU A 29 11.80 -2.14 10.59
N SER A 30 12.17 -2.19 11.86
CA SER A 30 11.95 -3.38 12.70
C SER A 30 10.48 -3.48 13.09
N ASN A 31 9.91 -4.67 13.25
CA ASN A 31 8.49 -4.89 13.59
C ASN A 31 7.46 -4.38 12.55
N VAL A 32 7.88 -4.14 11.31
CA VAL A 32 7.01 -3.85 10.17
C VAL A 32 7.08 -5.01 9.18
N SER A 33 5.93 -5.52 8.75
CA SER A 33 5.84 -6.65 7.82
C SER A 33 5.27 -6.21 6.48
N LEU A 34 6.08 -6.28 5.41
CA LEU A 34 5.64 -5.98 4.05
C LEU A 34 4.43 -6.82 3.64
N SER A 35 4.50 -8.13 3.92
CA SER A 35 3.46 -9.08 3.50
C SER A 35 2.13 -8.79 4.17
N GLU A 36 2.15 -8.31 5.41
CA GLU A 36 0.94 -7.91 6.14
C GLU A 36 0.31 -6.67 5.47
N LEU A 37 1.11 -5.64 5.19
CA LEU A 37 0.68 -4.43 4.49
C LEU A 37 0.11 -4.74 3.10
N GLU A 38 0.76 -5.62 2.34
CA GLU A 38 0.32 -6.00 1.00
C GLU A 38 -1.05 -6.70 1.02
N VAL A 39 -1.28 -7.59 1.99
CA VAL A 39 -2.54 -8.34 2.10
C VAL A 39 -3.68 -7.42 2.51
N ASP A 40 -3.48 -6.60 3.56
CA ASP A 40 -4.49 -5.67 4.04
C ASP A 40 -4.85 -4.63 2.96
N ALA A 41 -3.86 -4.05 2.28
CA ALA A 41 -4.10 -3.08 1.21
C ALA A 41 -4.82 -3.72 0.00
N LYS A 42 -4.42 -4.94 -0.40
CA LYS A 42 -5.03 -5.64 -1.54
C LYS A 42 -6.50 -6.00 -1.29
N ILE A 43 -6.90 -6.24 -0.04
CA ILE A 43 -8.29 -6.49 0.34
C ILE A 43 -9.16 -5.24 0.11
N GLN A 44 -8.60 -4.04 0.29
CA GLN A 44 -9.30 -2.78 0.08
C GLN A 44 -9.35 -2.32 -1.39
N PHE A 45 -8.61 -2.98 -2.29
CA PHE A 45 -8.65 -2.64 -3.71
C PHE A 45 -9.97 -3.07 -4.36
N ARG A 46 -10.50 -2.18 -5.20
CA ARG A 46 -11.73 -2.38 -5.97
C ARG A 46 -11.46 -2.20 -7.46
N ASP A 47 -12.33 -2.74 -8.30
CA ASP A 47 -12.22 -2.50 -9.75
C ASP A 47 -12.46 -1.02 -10.05
N MET A 48 -11.70 -0.46 -11.00
CA MET A 48 -11.68 0.96 -11.33
C MET A 48 -11.18 1.88 -10.19
N ILE A 49 -10.34 1.38 -9.28
CA ILE A 49 -9.68 2.21 -8.26
C ILE A 49 -8.69 3.19 -8.90
N THR A 50 -8.60 4.42 -8.39
CA THR A 50 -7.60 5.39 -8.86
C THR A 50 -6.22 5.12 -8.24
N THR A 51 -5.14 5.51 -8.93
CA THR A 51 -3.78 5.41 -8.34
C THR A 51 -3.63 6.23 -7.06
N GLU A 52 -4.40 7.31 -6.92
CA GLU A 52 -4.41 8.16 -5.73
C GLU A 52 -5.10 7.44 -4.56
N GLU A 53 -6.25 6.80 -4.80
CA GLU A 53 -6.90 5.95 -3.79
C GLU A 53 -6.04 4.77 -3.37
N ILE A 54 -5.34 4.10 -4.30
CA ILE A 54 -4.40 3.02 -3.94
C ILE A 54 -3.36 3.52 -2.94
N GLN A 55 -2.76 4.69 -3.20
CA GLN A 55 -1.79 5.29 -2.30
C GLN A 55 -2.41 5.65 -0.95
N GLN A 56 -3.61 6.26 -0.94
CA GLN A 56 -4.29 6.57 0.32
C GLN A 56 -4.67 5.32 1.11
N THR A 57 -5.12 4.26 0.45
CA THR A 57 -5.41 2.96 1.06
C THR A 57 -4.17 2.36 1.72
N LEU A 58 -3.01 2.42 1.04
CA LEU A 58 -1.74 1.95 1.60
C LEU A 58 -1.33 2.75 2.85
N ILE A 59 -1.37 4.09 2.77
CA ILE A 59 -1.05 4.97 3.90
C ILE A 59 -2.00 4.72 5.06
N LYS A 60 -3.30 4.63 4.80
CA LYS A 60 -4.31 4.40 5.83
C LYS A 60 -4.09 3.05 6.52
N THR A 61 -3.79 2.01 5.74
CA THR A 61 -3.46 0.68 6.27
C THR A 61 -2.21 0.72 7.14
N ALA A 62 -1.16 1.43 6.72
CA ALA A 62 0.04 1.60 7.53
C ALA A 62 -0.26 2.34 8.84
N VAL A 63 -1.08 3.41 8.79
CA VAL A 63 -1.52 4.18 9.95
C VAL A 63 -2.36 3.34 10.92
N ASP A 64 -3.29 2.54 10.40
CA ASP A 64 -4.12 1.64 11.22
C ASP A 64 -3.29 0.54 11.92
N LYS A 65 -2.07 0.25 11.42
CA LYS A 65 -1.12 -0.69 12.05
C LYS A 65 -0.18 -0.01 13.05
N ILE A 66 -0.20 1.31 13.18
CA ILE A 66 0.59 2.02 14.20
C ILE A 66 0.04 1.64 15.57
N ASP A 67 0.86 0.92 16.31
CA ASP A 67 0.56 0.51 17.67
C ASP A 67 1.74 0.86 18.60
N ILE A 68 1.50 0.87 19.91
CA ILE A 68 2.51 1.13 20.93
C ILE A 68 3.65 0.10 20.84
N ASP A 69 3.32 -1.15 20.51
CA ASP A 69 4.29 -2.23 20.30
C ASP A 69 5.01 -2.16 18.94
N ARG A 70 4.45 -1.42 17.97
CA ARG A 70 4.97 -1.31 16.60
C ARG A 70 5.00 0.16 16.13
N PRO A 71 5.78 1.04 16.78
CA PRO A 71 5.83 2.46 16.43
C PRO A 71 6.43 2.71 15.04
N ASN A 72 7.19 1.74 14.52
CA ASN A 72 7.89 1.88 13.25
C ASN A 72 6.94 1.96 12.03
N TRP A 73 5.66 1.59 12.17
CA TRP A 73 4.66 1.80 11.12
C TRP A 73 4.41 3.28 10.81
N THR A 74 4.79 4.21 11.69
CA THR A 74 4.75 5.66 11.42
C THR A 74 5.68 6.11 10.29
N PHE A 75 6.73 5.35 9.98
CA PHE A 75 7.73 5.71 8.96
C PHE A 75 7.44 5.11 7.57
N VAL A 76 6.38 4.29 7.46
CA VAL A 76 5.92 3.61 6.24
C VAL A 76 4.97 4.51 5.46
#